data_AF-A0A971K9Y3-F1
#
_entry.id   AF-A0A971K9Y3-F1
#
_cell.length_a   1.000
_cell.length_b   1.000
_cell.length_c   1.000
_cell.angle_alpha   90.00
_cell.angle_beta   90.00
_cell.angle_gamma   90.00
#
_symmetry.space_group_name_H-M   'P 1'
#
loop_
_entity.id
_entity.type
_entity.pdbx_description
1 polymer ?
#
loop_
_entity_poly.entity_id
_entity_poly.type
_entity_poly.pdbx_seq_one_letter_code
_entity_poly.pdbx_strand_id
1 'polypeptide(L)'
;MIRRIILAVILVISLALMAGCTPRQSGESSSPTVSNGDAALQDDESTTDDDESDNKPLSSDSGDSLDLNDLSLTEKLDSYRATQKGVYKQTIDGVETVTTYEVNQQVARDPKASSALYTTANDEVERTFEVIIIGQDSYMRSSESPGWTAMSIADSGPAGADDSALFTDPTSALSGDARLVGTETVNGLESKHYVYEGRETFGNRIASDAQVELCQADVWVSTEYNVVVRYQAHVVFSDKSSQYDWKFESNLLDVNTPVTIEPPEGVTRAGLPDDVPMIDDASEVSAYGGMVMFSVKDTVEDILEFYAKKLPANGWEKGTENLGAGQASYTKGNRKLLLIVSAAGEESSVTIIVQEQ
;
A
#
# COMPACT_ATOMS: atom_id res chain seq x y z
N MET A 1 15.72 -9.08 -10.82
CA MET A 1 15.84 -7.81 -10.06
C MET A 1 14.89 -7.71 -8.86
N ILE A 2 13.75 -8.42 -8.86
CA ILE A 2 12.73 -8.44 -7.80
C ILE A 2 13.28 -8.84 -6.40
N ARG A 3 14.26 -9.75 -6.32
CA ARG A 3 14.88 -10.18 -5.06
C ARG A 3 15.73 -9.11 -4.33
N ARG A 4 16.10 -8.01 -4.99
CA ARG A 4 16.94 -6.96 -4.39
C ARG A 4 16.14 -5.83 -3.73
N ILE A 5 14.85 -5.70 -4.05
CA ILE A 5 13.98 -4.65 -3.51
C ILE A 5 13.38 -5.09 -2.16
N ILE A 6 13.07 -6.38 -2.00
CA ILE A 6 12.56 -6.94 -0.74
C ILE A 6 13.56 -6.76 0.42
N LEU A 7 14.88 -6.80 0.14
CA LEU A 7 15.90 -6.55 1.15
C LEU A 7 16.02 -5.07 1.56
N ALA A 8 15.61 -4.12 0.70
CA ALA A 8 15.73 -2.69 0.99
C ALA A 8 14.64 -2.20 1.96
N VAL A 9 13.44 -2.80 1.92
CA VAL A 9 12.32 -2.41 2.81
C VAL A 9 12.53 -2.93 4.24
N ILE A 10 13.12 -4.12 4.40
CA ILE A 10 13.51 -4.64 5.74
C ILE A 10 14.65 -3.80 6.35
N LEU A 11 15.53 -3.23 5.52
CA LEU A 11 16.65 -2.41 5.99
C LEU A 11 16.24 -1.06 6.58
N VAL A 12 15.12 -0.48 6.13
CA VAL A 12 14.60 0.81 6.65
C VAL A 12 14.01 0.65 8.06
N ILE A 13 13.46 -0.52 8.39
CA ILE A 13 13.00 -0.84 9.75
C ILE A 13 14.18 -1.18 10.68
N SER A 14 15.33 -1.58 10.12
CA SER A 14 16.51 -1.99 10.89
C SER A 14 17.42 -0.84 11.34
N LEU A 15 17.20 0.40 10.87
CA LEU A 15 18.15 1.52 11.02
C LEU A 15 17.85 2.49 12.16
N ALA A 16 17.08 2.09 13.17
CA ALA A 16 16.69 2.93 14.32
C ALA A 16 17.33 2.53 15.67
N LEU A 17 18.41 1.75 15.70
CA LEU A 17 19.04 1.31 16.96
C LEU A 17 20.56 1.52 16.98
N MET A 18 20.99 2.79 17.04
CA MET A 18 22.35 3.15 17.43
C MET A 18 22.35 4.49 18.18
N ALA A 19 21.86 4.52 19.42
CA ALA A 19 22.31 5.45 20.45
C ALA A 19 21.72 5.08 21.82
N GLY A 20 22.58 4.87 22.83
CA GLY A 20 22.19 5.11 24.23
C GLY A 20 22.35 3.98 25.22
N CYS A 21 23.54 3.37 25.34
CA CYS A 21 23.93 2.68 26.58
C CYS A 21 24.13 3.70 27.71
N THR A 22 23.38 3.61 28.82
CA THR A 22 23.86 4.04 30.16
C THR A 22 23.08 3.28 31.27
N PRO A 23 23.73 2.83 32.37
CA PRO A 23 23.19 1.82 33.27
C PRO A 23 22.29 2.38 34.39
N ARG A 24 21.32 1.56 34.82
CA ARG A 24 20.38 1.81 35.92
C ARG A 24 20.97 1.36 37.26
N GLN A 25 20.92 2.25 38.24
CA GLN A 25 21.29 1.99 39.64
C GLN A 25 20.12 1.36 40.40
N SER A 26 20.42 0.27 41.10
CA SER A 26 19.57 -0.54 41.96
C SER A 26 19.15 0.18 43.25
N GLY A 27 17.91 -0.07 43.69
CA GLY A 27 17.41 0.29 45.01
C GLY A 27 16.28 -0.66 45.43
N GLU A 28 16.61 -1.55 46.36
CA GLU A 28 15.79 -2.60 46.95
C GLU A 28 15.10 -2.10 48.24
N SER A 29 14.12 -2.89 48.74
CA SER A 29 13.56 -2.87 50.11
C SER A 29 12.41 -1.87 50.36
N SER A 30 11.32 -2.17 51.07
CA SER A 30 10.84 -3.35 51.83
C SER A 30 9.34 -3.17 52.08
N SER A 31 8.63 -4.29 52.28
CA SER A 31 7.28 -4.34 52.89
C SER A 31 7.42 -4.54 54.41
N PRO A 32 6.40 -4.19 55.23
CA PRO A 32 5.62 -5.30 55.81
C PRO A 32 4.12 -5.01 56.09
N THR A 33 3.32 -6.06 55.81
CA THR A 33 2.32 -6.79 56.65
C THR A 33 1.33 -6.08 57.58
N VAL A 34 0.08 -6.58 57.55
CA VAL A 34 -0.90 -6.95 58.63
C VAL A 34 -2.32 -6.76 58.05
N SER A 35 -3.36 -7.58 58.25
CA SER A 35 -3.65 -8.89 58.85
C SER A 35 -5.11 -9.26 58.48
N ASN A 36 -5.40 -10.56 58.45
CA ASN A 36 -6.68 -11.22 58.15
C ASN A 36 -7.90 -10.75 58.97
N GLY A 37 -9.08 -10.93 58.37
CA GLY A 37 -10.39 -11.04 59.01
C GLY A 37 -11.31 -11.95 58.19
N ASP A 38 -11.79 -13.00 58.85
CA ASP A 38 -12.44 -14.22 58.37
C ASP A 38 -13.96 -14.07 58.14
N ALA A 39 -14.56 -14.92 57.29
CA ALA A 39 -15.89 -15.56 57.43
C ALA A 39 -16.48 -16.03 56.08
N ALA A 40 -16.59 -17.34 55.94
CA ALA A 40 -17.37 -18.05 54.92
C ALA A 40 -18.88 -18.05 55.21
N LEU A 41 -19.71 -18.29 54.19
CA LEU A 41 -20.72 -19.37 54.15
C LEU A 41 -21.39 -19.50 52.74
N GLN A 42 -21.50 -20.76 52.32
CA GLN A 42 -22.33 -21.44 51.28
C GLN A 42 -23.80 -20.97 51.22
N ASP A 43 -24.68 -21.25 50.25
CA ASP A 43 -24.82 -22.04 49.01
C ASP A 43 -26.06 -21.42 48.30
N ASP A 44 -26.21 -21.52 46.97
CA ASP A 44 -27.52 -21.87 46.37
C ASP A 44 -27.38 -22.37 44.92
N GLU A 45 -28.20 -23.36 44.60
CA GLU A 45 -28.18 -24.18 43.39
C GLU A 45 -29.45 -23.90 42.55
N SER A 46 -29.29 -23.92 41.22
CA SER A 46 -30.28 -24.29 40.18
C SER A 46 -31.46 -23.36 39.82
N THR A 47 -31.58 -23.06 38.51
CA THR A 47 -32.74 -23.38 37.61
C THR A 47 -32.37 -22.96 36.18
N THR A 48 -32.09 -23.90 35.28
CA THR A 48 -32.93 -24.37 34.14
C THR A 48 -33.63 -23.29 33.32
N ASP A 49 -33.25 -23.18 32.04
CA ASP A 49 -34.17 -22.98 30.92
C ASP A 49 -33.56 -23.61 29.65
N ASP A 50 -34.32 -24.54 29.08
CA ASP A 50 -34.11 -25.22 27.80
C ASP A 50 -34.48 -24.26 26.66
N ASP A 51 -33.62 -24.13 25.64
CA ASP A 51 -34.07 -23.75 24.30
C ASP A 51 -33.35 -24.61 23.25
N GLU A 52 -34.16 -25.42 22.59
CA GLU A 52 -33.82 -26.47 21.64
C GLU A 52 -33.66 -25.85 20.25
N SER A 53 -32.41 -25.60 19.83
CA SER A 53 -32.08 -25.29 18.44
C SER A 53 -31.36 -26.47 17.82
N ASP A 54 -32.06 -27.16 16.91
CA ASP A 54 -31.63 -28.26 16.06
C ASP A 54 -30.30 -27.93 15.35
N ASN A 55 -29.17 -28.33 15.92
CA ASN A 55 -27.87 -28.31 15.25
C ASN A 55 -27.51 -29.73 14.82
N LYS A 56 -28.07 -30.17 13.69
CA LYS A 56 -27.68 -31.42 13.05
C LYS A 56 -26.31 -31.21 12.39
N PRO A 57 -25.25 -31.94 12.77
CA PRO A 57 -23.97 -31.80 12.10
C PRO A 57 -24.12 -32.27 10.64
N LEU A 58 -23.89 -31.35 9.71
CA LEU A 58 -23.73 -31.69 8.31
C LEU A 58 -22.48 -32.56 8.16
N SER A 59 -22.71 -33.75 7.62
CA SER A 59 -21.72 -34.72 7.18
C SER A 59 -20.53 -34.06 6.50
N SER A 60 -19.32 -34.43 6.92
CA SER A 60 -18.07 -34.14 6.22
C SER A 60 -18.11 -34.74 4.82
N ASP A 61 -18.55 -33.96 3.84
CA ASP A 61 -18.31 -34.27 2.43
C ASP A 61 -16.90 -33.80 2.10
N SER A 62 -15.99 -34.77 2.01
CA SER A 62 -14.63 -34.62 1.53
C SER A 62 -14.66 -34.40 0.01
N GLY A 63 -14.95 -33.17 -0.43
CA GLY A 63 -15.12 -32.83 -1.85
C GLY A 63 -14.61 -31.47 -2.32
N ASP A 64 -14.52 -30.44 -1.47
CA ASP A 64 -14.11 -29.09 -1.89
C ASP A 64 -12.76 -28.71 -1.24
N SER A 65 -11.64 -29.17 -1.82
CA SER A 65 -10.32 -28.61 -1.51
C SER A 65 -10.15 -27.29 -2.27
N LEU A 66 -10.08 -26.17 -1.56
CA LEU A 66 -9.82 -24.85 -2.15
C LEU A 66 -8.35 -24.76 -2.59
N ASP A 67 -8.09 -24.66 -3.89
CA ASP A 67 -6.76 -24.29 -4.38
C ASP A 67 -6.62 -22.77 -4.29
N LEU A 68 -5.75 -22.30 -3.40
CA LEU A 68 -5.44 -20.89 -3.23
C LEU A 68 -4.82 -20.27 -4.50
N ASN A 69 -4.24 -21.08 -5.40
CA ASN A 69 -3.74 -20.60 -6.69
C ASN A 69 -4.87 -20.30 -7.70
N ASP A 70 -6.08 -20.84 -7.47
CA ASP A 70 -7.29 -20.51 -8.25
C ASP A 70 -8.01 -19.27 -7.68
N LEU A 71 -7.63 -18.84 -6.47
CA LEU A 71 -8.05 -17.57 -5.90
C LEU A 71 -7.16 -16.47 -6.45
N SER A 72 -7.57 -15.88 -7.55
CA SER A 72 -7.15 -14.52 -7.85
C SER A 72 -8.22 -13.79 -8.64
N LEU A 73 -7.99 -12.48 -8.70
CA LEU A 73 -8.52 -11.53 -9.66
C LEU A 73 -9.77 -10.79 -9.19
N THR A 74 -9.58 -9.90 -8.21
CA THR A 74 -10.35 -8.63 -8.18
C THR A 74 -10.30 -7.90 -9.54
N GLU A 75 -9.45 -8.31 -10.48
CA GLU A 75 -9.48 -7.93 -11.91
C GLU A 75 -10.83 -8.18 -12.59
N LYS A 76 -11.62 -9.16 -12.13
CA LYS A 76 -12.97 -9.42 -12.66
C LYS A 76 -14.03 -8.45 -12.14
N LEU A 77 -13.70 -7.64 -11.13
CA LEU A 77 -14.61 -6.67 -10.54
C LEU A 77 -14.47 -5.34 -11.28
N ASP A 78 -15.60 -4.71 -11.58
CA ASP A 78 -15.65 -3.40 -12.26
C ASP A 78 -15.17 -2.28 -11.33
N SER A 79 -15.49 -2.42 -10.05
CA SER A 79 -15.06 -1.53 -8.98
C SER A 79 -15.13 -2.23 -7.63
N TYR A 80 -14.35 -1.74 -6.68
CA TYR A 80 -14.43 -2.15 -5.28
C TYR A 80 -13.75 -1.14 -4.37
N ARG A 81 -14.08 -1.25 -3.08
CA ARG A 81 -13.26 -0.71 -2.00
C ARG A 81 -12.62 -1.84 -1.23
N ALA A 82 -11.41 -1.61 -0.72
CA ALA A 82 -10.76 -2.57 0.13
C ALA A 82 -10.11 -1.89 1.33
N THR A 83 -10.14 -2.59 2.46
CA THR A 83 -9.43 -2.18 3.68
C THR A 83 -8.49 -3.28 4.12
N GLN A 84 -7.33 -2.90 4.63
CA GLN A 84 -6.41 -3.77 5.33
C GLN A 84 -5.98 -3.10 6.62
N LYS A 85 -5.93 -3.86 7.71
CA LYS A 85 -5.45 -3.39 9.02
C LYS A 85 -4.58 -4.47 9.61
N GLY A 86 -3.44 -4.07 10.18
CA GLY A 86 -2.61 -5.00 10.93
C GLY A 86 -2.01 -4.38 12.17
N VAL A 87 -1.81 -5.23 13.16
CA VAL A 87 -1.09 -4.90 14.40
C VAL A 87 0.03 -5.90 14.51
N TYR A 88 1.25 -5.39 14.61
CA TYR A 88 2.46 -6.17 14.79
C TYR A 88 3.10 -5.75 16.11
N LYS A 89 3.14 -6.69 17.04
CA LYS A 89 3.85 -6.55 18.31
C LYS A 89 5.12 -7.36 18.27
N GLN A 90 6.22 -6.73 18.64
CA GLN A 90 7.50 -7.38 18.79
C GLN A 90 8.07 -7.08 20.16
N THR A 91 8.44 -8.12 20.89
CA THR A 91 9.11 -7.99 22.19
C THR A 91 10.51 -8.56 22.07
N ILE A 92 11.54 -7.71 22.24
CA ILE A 92 12.95 -8.11 22.23
C ILE A 92 13.53 -7.79 23.60
N ASP A 93 14.11 -8.79 24.26
CA ASP A 93 14.76 -8.63 25.57
C ASP A 93 13.87 -7.91 26.62
N GLY A 94 12.55 -8.14 26.53
CA GLY A 94 11.54 -7.57 27.43
C GLY A 94 11.05 -6.16 27.06
N VAL A 95 11.52 -5.58 25.96
CA VAL A 95 11.02 -4.30 25.42
C VAL A 95 10.03 -4.58 24.30
N GLU A 96 8.77 -4.20 24.50
CA GLU A 96 7.72 -4.30 23.49
C GLU A 96 7.74 -3.08 22.57
N THR A 97 7.53 -3.31 21.27
CA THR A 97 7.22 -2.29 20.27
C THR A 97 5.96 -2.71 19.53
N VAL A 98 5.02 -1.77 19.40
CA VAL A 98 3.78 -1.98 18.64
C VAL A 98 3.84 -1.14 17.38
N THR A 99 3.62 -1.78 16.23
CA THR A 99 3.43 -1.11 14.95
C THR A 99 2.07 -1.47 14.40
N THR A 100 1.35 -0.47 13.94
CA THR A 100 0.09 -0.64 13.22
C THR A 100 0.26 -0.22 11.79
N TYR A 101 -0.51 -0.84 10.90
CA TYR A 101 -0.67 -0.36 9.55
C TYR A 101 -2.13 -0.44 9.13
N GLU A 102 -2.53 0.48 8.28
CA GLU A 102 -3.84 0.53 7.66
C GLU A 102 -3.70 0.93 6.20
N VAL A 103 -4.45 0.26 5.34
CA VAL A 103 -4.56 0.59 3.91
C VAL A 103 -6.03 0.73 3.58
N ASN A 104 -6.39 1.86 2.98
CA ASN A 104 -7.72 2.09 2.42
C ASN A 104 -7.57 2.30 0.92
N GLN A 105 -8.14 1.40 0.11
CA GLN A 105 -8.04 1.42 -1.34
C GLN A 105 -9.42 1.54 -1.99
N GLN A 106 -9.46 2.22 -3.14
CA GLN A 106 -10.59 2.23 -4.07
C GLN A 106 -10.08 1.94 -5.48
N VAL A 107 -10.82 1.14 -6.25
CA VAL A 107 -10.48 0.79 -7.64
C VAL A 107 -11.72 0.94 -8.52
N ALA A 108 -11.52 1.51 -9.70
CA ALA A 108 -12.48 1.59 -10.80
C ALA A 108 -11.81 1.15 -12.11
N ARG A 109 -12.52 0.37 -12.94
CA ARG A 109 -12.00 -0.08 -14.24
C ARG A 109 -12.37 0.84 -15.40
N ASP A 110 -13.49 1.56 -15.29
CA ASP A 110 -13.98 2.44 -16.35
C ASP A 110 -14.45 3.81 -15.79
N PRO A 111 -13.68 4.90 -15.99
CA PRO A 111 -12.30 4.90 -16.47
C PRO A 111 -11.36 4.19 -15.49
N LYS A 112 -10.23 3.66 -15.97
CA LYS A 112 -9.25 2.98 -15.12
C LYS A 112 -8.64 3.96 -14.13
N ALA A 113 -8.95 3.78 -12.85
CA ALA A 113 -8.46 4.61 -11.76
C ALA A 113 -8.35 3.83 -10.45
N SER A 114 -7.46 4.28 -9.57
CA SER A 114 -7.33 3.75 -8.21
C SER A 114 -6.81 4.80 -7.25
N SER A 115 -7.23 4.74 -6.00
CA SER A 115 -6.62 5.52 -4.92
C SER A 115 -6.29 4.62 -3.74
N ALA A 116 -5.21 4.93 -3.03
CA ALA A 116 -4.85 4.23 -1.81
C ALA A 116 -4.22 5.19 -0.80
N LEU A 117 -4.71 5.12 0.44
CA LEU A 117 -4.13 5.78 1.61
C LEU A 117 -3.52 4.72 2.52
N TYR A 118 -2.21 4.84 2.73
CA TYR A 118 -1.41 4.02 3.61
C TYR A 118 -1.13 4.80 4.89
N THR A 119 -1.43 4.20 6.02
CA THR A 119 -1.08 4.71 7.35
C THR A 119 -0.22 3.68 8.05
N THR A 120 0.91 4.11 8.60
CA THR A 120 1.75 3.29 9.47
C THR A 120 2.01 4.08 10.74
N ALA A 121 1.82 3.47 11.90
CA ALA A 121 2.03 4.14 13.17
C ALA A 121 2.74 3.24 14.17
N ASN A 122 3.61 3.83 14.98
CA ASN A 122 4.13 3.25 16.22
C ASN A 122 3.87 4.23 17.38
N ASP A 123 4.42 3.95 18.56
CA ASP A 123 4.19 4.77 19.75
C ASP A 123 4.70 6.23 19.62
N GLU A 124 5.56 6.52 18.64
CA GLU A 124 6.21 7.83 18.49
C GLU A 124 5.68 8.64 17.30
N VAL A 125 5.42 7.97 16.18
CA VAL A 125 5.19 8.61 14.89
C VAL A 125 4.11 7.87 14.11
N GLU A 126 3.16 8.63 13.57
CA GLU A 126 2.29 8.21 12.48
C GLU A 126 2.83 8.78 11.17
N ARG A 127 2.90 7.94 10.14
CA ARG A 127 3.24 8.31 8.78
C ARG A 127 2.11 7.94 7.85
N THR A 128 1.80 8.85 6.93
CA THR A 128 0.84 8.58 5.86
C THR A 128 1.50 8.73 4.50
N PHE A 129 1.03 7.94 3.56
CA PHE A 129 1.40 7.99 2.16
C PHE A 129 0.15 7.75 1.33
N GLU A 130 -0.10 8.62 0.36
CA GLU A 130 -1.29 8.52 -0.48
C GLU A 130 -0.89 8.55 -1.94
N VAL A 131 -1.55 7.72 -2.72
CA VAL A 131 -1.38 7.61 -4.16
C VAL A 131 -2.76 7.58 -4.83
N ILE A 132 -2.90 8.36 -5.91
CA ILE A 132 -4.06 8.34 -6.80
C ILE A 132 -3.51 8.11 -8.21
N ILE A 133 -4.03 7.12 -8.92
CA ILE A 133 -3.66 6.78 -10.29
C ILE A 133 -4.91 6.89 -11.15
N ILE A 134 -4.85 7.63 -12.25
CA ILE A 134 -5.92 7.80 -13.22
C ILE A 134 -5.31 7.68 -14.61
N GLY A 135 -5.62 6.60 -15.33
CA GLY A 135 -4.94 6.31 -16.60
C GLY A 135 -3.42 6.23 -16.44
N GLN A 136 -2.69 7.15 -17.06
CA GLN A 136 -1.22 7.26 -17.00
C GLN A 136 -0.74 8.29 -15.96
N ASP A 137 -1.66 9.01 -15.31
CA ASP A 137 -1.30 10.03 -14.33
C ASP A 137 -1.29 9.45 -12.92
N SER A 138 -0.28 9.82 -12.13
CA SER A 138 -0.14 9.46 -10.73
C SER A 138 0.04 10.70 -9.89
N TYR A 139 -0.67 10.77 -8.76
CA TYR A 139 -0.59 11.83 -7.79
C TYR A 139 -0.19 11.23 -6.45
N MET A 140 0.83 11.79 -5.83
CA MET A 140 1.37 11.25 -4.59
C MET A 140 1.58 12.34 -3.55
N ARG A 141 1.33 12.02 -2.29
CA ARG A 141 1.71 12.85 -1.13
C ARG A 141 2.11 11.97 0.05
N SER A 142 2.81 12.56 1.00
CA SER A 142 3.12 11.90 2.28
C SER A 142 2.99 12.87 3.44
N SER A 143 2.90 12.36 4.67
CA SER A 143 2.94 13.19 5.87
C SER A 143 4.24 13.99 6.00
N GLU A 144 5.34 13.50 5.42
CA GLU A 144 6.65 14.17 5.40
C GLU A 144 6.76 15.24 4.30
N SER A 145 5.94 15.14 3.25
CA SER A 145 5.85 16.09 2.15
C SER A 145 4.37 16.25 1.75
N PRO A 146 3.63 17.15 2.44
CA PRO A 146 2.17 17.21 2.36
C PRO A 146 1.66 17.77 1.03
N GLY A 147 2.54 18.35 0.21
CA GLY A 147 2.21 18.80 -1.14
C GLY A 147 2.04 17.63 -2.10
N TRP A 148 1.02 17.69 -2.94
CA TRP A 148 0.81 16.72 -4.00
C TRP A 148 1.86 16.86 -5.10
N THR A 149 2.36 15.72 -5.55
CA THR A 149 3.26 15.62 -6.70
C THR A 149 2.59 14.79 -7.78
N ALA A 150 2.40 15.39 -8.95
CA ALA A 150 1.93 14.68 -10.14
C ALA A 150 3.10 14.08 -10.92
N MET A 151 2.92 12.86 -11.39
CA MET A 151 3.87 12.11 -12.22
C MET A 151 3.16 11.40 -13.37
N SER A 152 3.85 11.19 -14.49
CA SER A 152 3.37 10.32 -15.56
C SER A 152 4.00 8.94 -15.38
N ILE A 153 3.18 7.90 -15.37
CA ILE A 153 3.64 6.51 -15.37
C ILE A 153 3.72 6.05 -16.83
N ALA A 154 4.83 5.42 -17.22
CA ALA A 154 4.93 4.77 -18.53
C ALA A 154 3.99 3.55 -18.60
N ASP A 155 3.55 3.16 -19.81
CA ASP A 155 2.69 1.98 -20.03
C ASP A 155 3.26 0.67 -19.43
N SER A 156 4.56 0.62 -19.13
CA SER A 156 5.25 -0.52 -18.50
C SER A 156 5.65 -0.28 -17.03
N GLY A 157 4.90 0.53 -16.28
CA GLY A 157 5.22 0.88 -14.89
C GLY A 157 5.05 -0.29 -13.89
N PRO A 158 5.87 -0.36 -12.82
CA PRO A 158 5.51 -1.13 -11.63
C PRO A 158 4.40 -0.38 -10.88
N ALA A 159 3.36 -1.12 -10.45
CA ALA A 159 2.14 -0.62 -9.80
C ALA A 159 1.09 0.03 -10.72
N GLY A 160 0.45 -0.78 -11.56
CA GLY A 160 -0.97 -0.56 -11.86
C GLY A 160 -1.82 -0.67 -10.60
N ALA A 161 -3.08 -0.23 -10.64
CA ALA A 161 -4.06 -0.34 -9.55
C ALA A 161 -4.09 -1.71 -8.82
N ASP A 162 -3.72 -2.77 -9.55
CA ASP A 162 -3.73 -4.18 -9.10
C ASP A 162 -2.36 -4.68 -8.62
N ASP A 163 -1.29 -3.95 -8.94
CA ASP A 163 0.11 -4.33 -8.72
C ASP A 163 0.81 -3.34 -7.77
N SER A 164 0.02 -2.57 -7.01
CA SER A 164 0.55 -1.79 -5.91
C SER A 164 1.14 -2.78 -4.91
N ALA A 165 2.47 -2.87 -4.86
CA ALA A 165 3.23 -3.71 -3.94
C ALA A 165 2.87 -3.49 -2.45
N LEU A 166 2.02 -2.51 -2.16
CA LEU A 166 1.55 -2.11 -0.85
C LEU A 166 0.13 -2.64 -0.52
N PHE A 167 -0.67 -3.07 -1.50
CA PHE A 167 -1.87 -3.87 -1.26
C PHE A 167 -1.53 -5.33 -1.52
N THR A 168 -1.23 -6.07 -0.45
CA THR A 168 -0.82 -7.47 -0.58
C THR A 168 -2.06 -8.34 -0.71
N ASP A 169 -2.10 -9.23 -1.70
CA ASP A 169 -3.08 -10.32 -1.73
C ASP A 169 -2.92 -11.12 -0.42
N PRO A 170 -3.93 -11.11 0.47
CA PRO A 170 -3.80 -11.73 1.77
C PRO A 170 -3.66 -13.25 1.68
N THR A 171 -4.09 -13.87 0.58
CA THR A 171 -3.96 -15.32 0.36
C THR A 171 -2.61 -15.74 -0.16
N SER A 172 -1.81 -14.81 -0.69
CA SER A 172 -0.38 -15.07 -0.99
C SER A 172 0.41 -15.48 0.26
N ALA A 173 -0.18 -15.25 1.44
CA ALA A 173 0.37 -15.67 2.71
C ALA A 173 0.21 -17.18 2.99
N LEU A 174 -0.79 -17.80 2.38
CA LEU A 174 -1.37 -19.07 2.80
C LEU A 174 -0.82 -20.27 1.99
N SER A 175 -0.73 -21.41 2.66
CA SER A 175 -0.45 -22.72 2.06
C SER A 175 -1.13 -23.84 2.86
N GLY A 176 -1.19 -25.05 2.32
CA GLY A 176 -1.82 -26.19 2.99
C GLY A 176 -3.34 -26.26 2.81
N ASP A 177 -3.95 -27.21 3.52
CA ASP A 177 -5.36 -27.55 3.35
C ASP A 177 -6.26 -26.69 4.24
N ALA A 178 -7.31 -26.11 3.66
CA ALA A 178 -8.33 -25.36 4.38
C ALA A 178 -9.46 -26.29 4.82
N ARG A 179 -10.05 -26.00 5.98
CA ARG A 179 -11.30 -26.63 6.42
C ARG A 179 -12.48 -25.70 6.15
N LEU A 180 -13.43 -26.14 5.32
CA LEU A 180 -14.72 -25.45 5.17
C LEU A 180 -15.50 -25.53 6.49
N VAL A 181 -15.92 -24.38 7.01
CA VAL A 181 -16.67 -24.25 8.28
C VAL A 181 -18.15 -24.02 8.02
N GLY A 182 -18.48 -23.29 6.95
CA GLY A 182 -19.87 -23.01 6.61
C GLY A 182 -20.02 -22.02 5.47
N THR A 183 -21.23 -21.51 5.32
CA THR A 183 -21.58 -20.45 4.38
C THR A 183 -22.36 -19.38 5.12
N GLU A 184 -21.98 -18.12 4.92
CA GLU A 184 -22.61 -16.98 5.58
C GLU A 184 -22.50 -15.72 4.69
N THR A 185 -23.25 -14.67 5.04
CA THR A 185 -23.17 -13.39 4.34
C THR A 185 -22.14 -12.48 5.00
N VAL A 186 -21.10 -12.11 4.25
CA VAL A 186 -20.05 -11.18 4.71
C VAL A 186 -19.96 -10.02 3.73
N ASN A 187 -19.92 -8.79 4.24
CA ASN A 187 -19.85 -7.56 3.42
C ASN A 187 -20.90 -7.49 2.29
N GLY A 188 -22.09 -8.05 2.52
CA GLY A 188 -23.18 -8.09 1.55
C GLY A 188 -23.11 -9.22 0.52
N LEU A 189 -22.12 -10.11 0.61
CA LEU A 189 -21.92 -11.23 -0.31
C LEU A 189 -22.07 -12.58 0.40
N GLU A 190 -22.83 -13.49 -0.20
CA GLU A 190 -22.81 -14.89 0.22
C GLU A 190 -21.42 -15.48 0.03
N SER A 191 -20.87 -16.10 1.08
CA SER A 191 -19.48 -16.50 1.13
C SER A 191 -19.30 -17.85 1.82
N LYS A 192 -18.43 -18.70 1.28
CA LYS A 192 -17.92 -19.90 1.97
C LYS A 192 -16.82 -19.48 2.95
N HIS A 193 -16.91 -19.92 4.19
CA HIS A 193 -15.94 -19.65 5.26
C HIS A 193 -14.99 -20.83 5.43
N TYR A 194 -13.69 -20.57 5.30
CA TYR A 194 -12.63 -21.54 5.47
C TYR A 194 -11.73 -21.14 6.64
N VAL A 195 -11.28 -22.14 7.38
CA VAL A 195 -10.30 -22.01 8.46
C VAL A 195 -9.03 -22.74 8.07
N TYR A 196 -7.91 -22.04 8.22
CA TYR A 196 -6.56 -22.56 8.14
C TYR A 196 -5.95 -22.54 9.53
N GLU A 197 -5.33 -23.63 9.93
CA GLU A 197 -4.65 -23.78 11.22
C GLU A 197 -3.27 -24.39 10.99
N GLY A 198 -2.36 -24.16 11.92
CA GLY A 198 -1.05 -24.79 11.89
C GLY A 198 0.00 -24.00 11.11
N ARG A 199 1.26 -24.29 11.41
CA ARG A 199 2.42 -23.55 10.95
C ARG A 199 2.56 -23.58 9.42
N GLU A 200 2.22 -24.71 8.82
CA GLU A 200 2.20 -24.95 7.38
C GLU A 200 1.31 -23.95 6.64
N THR A 201 0.33 -23.35 7.32
CA THR A 201 -0.52 -22.29 6.77
C THR A 201 0.31 -21.11 6.28
N PHE A 202 1.35 -20.70 7.01
CA PHE A 202 2.15 -19.52 6.66
C PHE A 202 3.48 -19.85 5.98
N GLY A 203 3.65 -21.12 5.60
CA GLY A 203 4.80 -21.64 4.86
C GLY A 203 6.15 -21.25 5.47
N ASN A 204 7.04 -20.70 4.64
CA ASN A 204 8.41 -20.32 5.03
C ASN A 204 8.52 -18.92 5.67
N ARG A 205 7.40 -18.24 5.97
CA ARG A 205 7.45 -16.90 6.59
C ARG A 205 7.87 -16.94 8.06
N ILE A 206 7.69 -18.08 8.71
CA ILE A 206 8.15 -18.32 10.07
C ILE A 206 9.41 -19.18 10.00
N ALA A 207 10.51 -18.73 10.63
CA ALA A 207 11.80 -19.44 10.65
C ALA A 207 11.64 -20.84 11.24
N SER A 208 12.16 -21.89 10.59
CA SER A 208 11.86 -23.30 10.90
C SER A 208 12.09 -23.71 12.37
N ASP A 209 12.99 -23.03 13.06
CA ASP A 209 13.37 -23.24 14.46
C ASP A 209 12.57 -22.39 15.47
N ALA A 210 11.74 -21.46 14.99
CA ALA A 210 10.84 -20.67 15.83
C ALA A 210 9.78 -21.54 16.52
N GLN A 211 9.48 -21.22 17.78
CA GLN A 211 8.40 -21.84 18.54
C GLN A 211 7.09 -21.14 18.17
N VAL A 212 6.16 -21.87 17.56
CA VAL A 212 4.85 -21.34 17.16
C VAL A 212 3.84 -21.66 18.25
N GLU A 213 3.19 -20.63 18.78
CA GLU A 213 2.13 -20.74 19.78
C GLU A 213 0.75 -20.72 19.11
N LEU A 214 0.59 -19.87 18.09
CA LEU A 214 -0.64 -19.76 17.31
C LEU A 214 -0.33 -19.48 15.84
N CYS A 215 -1.06 -20.17 14.97
CA CYS A 215 -1.08 -19.92 13.53
C CYS A 215 -2.48 -20.24 13.05
N GLN A 216 -3.27 -19.20 12.80
CA GLN A 216 -4.63 -19.35 12.30
C GLN A 216 -4.94 -18.27 11.27
N ALA A 217 -5.68 -18.65 10.23
CA ALA A 217 -6.33 -17.71 9.34
C ALA A 217 -7.76 -18.14 9.03
N ASP A 218 -8.64 -17.15 8.94
CA ASP A 218 -10.02 -17.31 8.50
C ASP A 218 -10.19 -16.59 7.16
N VAL A 219 -10.80 -17.27 6.19
CA VAL A 219 -10.95 -16.78 4.81
C VAL A 219 -12.40 -16.94 4.37
N TRP A 220 -13.01 -15.85 3.90
CA TRP A 220 -14.35 -15.86 3.34
C TRP A 220 -14.27 -15.61 1.85
N VAL A 221 -14.76 -16.56 1.05
CA VAL A 221 -14.73 -16.49 -0.41
C VAL A 221 -16.16 -16.36 -0.95
N SER A 222 -16.43 -15.32 -1.72
CA SER A 222 -17.74 -15.09 -2.35
C SER A 222 -18.13 -16.28 -3.24
N THR A 223 -19.35 -16.78 -3.07
CA THR A 223 -19.89 -17.85 -3.93
C THR A 223 -20.21 -17.37 -5.34
N GLU A 224 -20.51 -16.08 -5.50
CA GLU A 224 -20.84 -15.45 -6.78
C GLU A 224 -19.59 -15.07 -7.57
N TYR A 225 -18.65 -14.35 -6.93
CA TYR A 225 -17.50 -13.76 -7.62
C TYR A 225 -16.23 -14.59 -7.52
N ASN A 226 -16.20 -15.61 -6.64
CA ASN A 226 -15.01 -16.41 -6.33
C ASN A 226 -13.79 -15.55 -5.95
N VAL A 227 -14.02 -14.52 -5.13
CA VAL A 227 -13.00 -13.61 -4.59
C VAL A 227 -13.02 -13.65 -3.07
N VAL A 228 -11.88 -13.36 -2.45
CA VAL A 228 -11.80 -13.21 -0.99
C VAL A 228 -12.49 -11.93 -0.58
N VAL A 229 -13.56 -12.08 0.20
CA VAL A 229 -14.38 -10.97 0.72
C VAL A 229 -13.87 -10.49 2.06
N ARG A 230 -13.34 -11.42 2.87
CA ARG A 230 -12.73 -11.13 4.16
C ARG A 230 -11.59 -12.11 4.41
N TYR A 231 -10.55 -11.61 5.06
CA TYR A 231 -9.44 -12.40 5.56
C TYR A 231 -9.08 -11.92 6.95
N GLN A 232 -8.84 -12.84 7.87
CA GLN A 232 -8.30 -12.56 9.19
C GLN A 232 -7.18 -13.53 9.51
N ALA A 233 -6.11 -13.04 10.11
CA ALA A 233 -5.00 -13.88 10.56
C ALA A 233 -4.51 -13.46 11.93
N HIS A 234 -4.09 -14.45 12.71
CA HIS A 234 -3.43 -14.26 13.99
C HIS A 234 -2.29 -15.27 14.13
N VAL A 235 -1.08 -14.74 14.27
CA VAL A 235 0.14 -15.52 14.32
C VAL A 235 0.94 -15.10 15.55
N VAL A 236 1.21 -16.04 16.43
CA VAL A 236 2.02 -15.84 17.63
C VAL A 236 3.16 -16.84 17.61
N PHE A 237 4.39 -16.34 17.67
CA PHE A 237 5.58 -17.18 17.68
C PHE A 237 6.75 -16.50 18.39
N SER A 238 7.77 -17.28 18.72
CA SER A 238 9.02 -16.78 19.30
C SER A 238 10.25 -17.39 18.63
N ASP A 239 11.32 -16.60 18.59
CA ASP A 239 12.64 -16.96 18.07
C ASP A 239 13.68 -16.44 19.06
N LYS A 240 14.53 -17.33 19.59
CA LYS A 240 15.61 -17.00 20.53
C LYS A 240 15.10 -16.15 21.72
N SER A 241 15.37 -14.84 21.71
CA SER A 241 14.95 -13.88 22.75
C SER A 241 13.83 -12.93 22.31
N SER A 242 13.24 -13.16 21.13
CA SER A 242 12.19 -12.33 20.55
C SER A 242 10.84 -13.04 20.54
N GLN A 243 9.77 -12.31 20.85
CA GLN A 243 8.38 -12.76 20.73
C GLN A 243 7.64 -11.87 19.73
N TYR A 244 6.72 -12.48 19.00
CA TYR A 244 5.97 -11.84 17.90
C TYR A 244 4.49 -12.18 18.04
N ASP A 245 3.63 -11.16 17.99
CA ASP A 245 2.17 -11.28 17.87
C ASP A 245 1.73 -10.42 16.69
N TRP A 246 1.29 -11.08 15.63
CA TRP A 246 0.80 -10.44 14.41
C TRP A 246 -0.68 -10.73 14.22
N LYS A 247 -1.47 -9.66 14.12
CA LYS A 247 -2.88 -9.69 13.73
C LYS A 247 -3.06 -8.94 12.43
N PHE A 248 -3.88 -9.49 11.56
CA PHE A 248 -4.21 -8.85 10.29
C PHE A 248 -5.66 -9.11 9.91
N GLU A 249 -6.27 -8.10 9.31
CA GLU A 249 -7.61 -8.18 8.74
C GLU A 249 -7.62 -7.48 7.38
N SER A 250 -8.31 -8.08 6.42
CA SER A 250 -8.63 -7.47 5.14
C SER A 250 -10.11 -7.65 4.82
N ASN A 251 -10.73 -6.62 4.25
CA ASN A 251 -12.12 -6.65 3.79
C ASN A 251 -12.22 -6.08 2.37
N LEU A 252 -12.98 -6.77 1.53
CA LEU A 252 -13.48 -6.29 0.25
C LEU A 252 -14.91 -5.78 0.44
N LEU A 253 -15.17 -4.58 -0.05
CA LEU A 253 -16.39 -3.81 0.18
C LEU A 253 -16.88 -3.21 -1.14
N ASP A 254 -18.15 -2.79 -1.18
CA ASP A 254 -18.74 -2.02 -2.29
C ASP A 254 -18.50 -2.66 -3.68
N VAL A 255 -18.52 -3.99 -3.76
CA VAL A 255 -18.22 -4.74 -5.00
C VAL A 255 -19.16 -4.33 -6.12
N ASN A 256 -18.60 -4.00 -7.27
CA ASN A 256 -19.30 -3.53 -8.48
C ASN A 256 -20.23 -2.32 -8.25
N THR A 257 -20.03 -1.58 -7.15
CA THR A 257 -20.72 -0.31 -6.90
C THR A 257 -19.93 0.81 -7.56
N PRO A 258 -20.53 1.66 -8.42
CA PRO A 258 -19.82 2.73 -9.11
C PRO A 258 -19.04 3.64 -8.16
N VAL A 259 -17.78 3.92 -8.48
CA VAL A 259 -16.91 4.83 -7.74
C VAL A 259 -16.21 5.78 -8.70
N THR A 260 -16.22 7.07 -8.37
CA THR A 260 -15.49 8.11 -9.11
C THR A 260 -14.22 8.45 -8.36
N ILE A 261 -13.08 8.39 -9.05
CA ILE A 261 -11.77 8.75 -8.52
C ILE A 261 -11.26 9.93 -9.34
N GLU A 262 -11.04 11.06 -8.68
CA GLU A 262 -10.64 12.33 -9.30
C GLU A 262 -9.20 12.71 -8.91
N PRO A 263 -8.50 13.50 -9.73
CA PRO A 263 -7.25 14.12 -9.33
C PRO A 263 -7.41 14.95 -8.06
N PRO A 264 -6.36 15.11 -7.24
CA PRO A 264 -6.44 16.02 -6.13
C PRO A 264 -6.70 17.46 -6.60
N GLU A 265 -7.55 18.17 -5.85
CA GLU A 265 -7.96 19.54 -6.19
C GLU A 265 -6.74 20.47 -6.33
N GLY A 266 -6.72 21.26 -7.41
CA GLY A 266 -5.65 22.23 -7.67
C GLY A 266 -4.32 21.63 -8.14
N VAL A 267 -4.24 20.31 -8.35
CA VAL A 267 -3.02 19.66 -8.82
C VAL A 267 -3.07 19.50 -10.33
N THR A 268 -2.16 20.15 -11.03
CA THR A 268 -2.04 20.01 -12.49
C THR A 268 -1.54 18.61 -12.82
N ARG A 269 -2.15 18.00 -13.84
CA ARG A 269 -1.73 16.71 -14.41
C ARG A 269 -0.25 16.70 -14.76
N ALA A 270 0.39 15.55 -14.62
CA ALA A 270 1.77 15.41 -15.04
C ALA A 270 1.91 15.56 -16.57
N GLY A 271 3.01 16.16 -17.00
CA GLY A 271 3.29 16.41 -18.41
C GLY A 271 3.37 17.89 -18.74
N LEU A 272 3.44 18.18 -20.02
CA LEU A 272 3.49 19.56 -20.50
C LEU A 272 2.09 20.18 -20.37
N PRO A 273 1.98 21.43 -19.89
CA PRO A 273 0.74 22.18 -19.99
C PRO A 273 0.23 22.24 -21.43
N ASP A 274 -1.09 22.34 -21.64
CA ASP A 274 -1.71 22.35 -22.97
C ASP A 274 -1.14 23.44 -23.92
N ASP A 275 -0.59 24.50 -23.36
CA ASP A 275 0.01 25.60 -24.10
C ASP A 275 1.53 25.48 -24.34
N VAL A 276 2.11 24.34 -23.98
CA VAL A 276 3.51 23.96 -24.26
C VAL A 276 3.50 22.69 -25.13
N PRO A 277 3.85 22.79 -26.41
CA PRO A 277 3.75 21.66 -27.33
C PRO A 277 4.82 20.60 -27.04
N MET A 278 4.45 19.33 -27.10
CA MET A 278 5.41 18.23 -27.19
C MET A 278 5.99 18.17 -28.62
N ILE A 279 7.25 17.77 -28.76
CA ILE A 279 7.84 17.47 -30.07
C ILE A 279 7.29 16.12 -30.57
N ASP A 280 7.02 16.03 -31.87
CA ASP A 280 6.57 14.78 -32.50
C ASP A 280 7.64 13.68 -32.33
N ASP A 281 7.24 12.42 -32.25
CA ASP A 281 8.13 11.27 -32.05
C ASP A 281 8.98 11.30 -30.75
N ALA A 282 8.60 12.12 -29.75
CA ALA A 282 9.21 12.11 -28.43
C ALA A 282 9.10 10.72 -27.77
N SER A 283 10.23 10.22 -27.25
CA SER A 283 10.36 8.95 -26.56
C SER A 283 10.77 9.16 -25.10
N GLU A 284 10.68 8.10 -24.28
CA GLU A 284 11.12 8.12 -22.87
C GLU A 284 10.52 9.27 -22.04
N VAL A 285 9.28 9.66 -22.36
CA VAL A 285 8.59 10.76 -21.71
C VAL A 285 8.37 10.42 -20.23
N SER A 286 8.89 11.28 -19.37
CA SER A 286 8.69 11.23 -17.93
C SER A 286 8.31 12.63 -17.44
N ALA A 287 7.42 12.70 -16.45
CA ALA A 287 7.01 13.96 -15.86
C ALA A 287 6.96 13.83 -14.35
N TYR A 288 7.42 14.87 -13.66
CA TYR A 288 7.51 14.95 -12.20
C TYR A 288 7.41 16.42 -11.77
N GLY A 289 6.36 16.79 -11.04
CA GLY A 289 6.31 18.08 -10.31
C GLY A 289 6.63 19.32 -11.17
N GLY A 290 5.95 19.49 -12.30
CA GLY A 290 6.16 20.63 -13.23
C GLY A 290 7.39 20.49 -14.13
N MET A 291 8.20 19.44 -13.97
CA MET A 291 9.29 19.06 -14.87
C MET A 291 8.83 17.94 -15.81
N VAL A 292 9.19 18.04 -17.08
CA VAL A 292 9.00 17.00 -18.10
C VAL A 292 10.33 16.74 -18.77
N MET A 293 10.67 15.47 -18.93
CA MET A 293 11.88 15.01 -19.60
C MET A 293 11.51 14.02 -20.69
N PHE A 294 12.15 14.11 -21.84
CA PHE A 294 11.96 13.18 -22.95
C PHE A 294 13.17 13.20 -23.89
N SER A 295 13.23 12.22 -24.79
CA SER A 295 14.28 12.06 -25.79
C SER A 295 13.70 12.24 -27.20
N VAL A 296 14.48 12.84 -28.10
CA VAL A 296 14.13 13.04 -29.52
C VAL A 296 15.36 12.90 -30.40
N LYS A 297 15.18 12.49 -31.65
CA LYS A 297 16.30 12.34 -32.61
C LYS A 297 16.80 13.66 -33.21
N ASP A 298 16.05 14.73 -33.02
CA ASP A 298 16.39 16.05 -33.50
C ASP A 298 17.66 16.60 -32.82
N THR A 299 18.34 17.53 -33.49
CA THR A 299 19.52 18.19 -32.93
C THR A 299 19.12 19.21 -31.87
N VAL A 300 20.08 19.61 -31.03
CA VAL A 300 19.89 20.66 -30.02
C VAL A 300 19.36 21.95 -30.67
N GLU A 301 19.90 22.30 -31.83
CA GLU A 301 19.51 23.49 -32.59
C GLU A 301 18.07 23.40 -33.12
N ASP A 302 17.69 22.27 -33.72
CA ASP A 302 16.35 22.06 -34.28
C ASP A 302 15.26 22.11 -33.18
N ILE A 303 15.55 21.52 -32.01
CA ILE A 303 14.65 21.54 -30.85
C ILE A 303 14.46 22.97 -30.32
N LEU A 304 15.56 23.73 -30.21
CA LEU A 304 15.48 25.14 -29.79
C LEU A 304 14.69 25.98 -30.80
N GLU A 305 14.83 25.73 -32.11
CA GLU A 305 14.07 26.41 -33.16
C GLU A 305 12.58 26.04 -33.09
N PHE A 306 12.25 24.77 -32.87
CA PHE A 306 10.88 24.30 -32.69
C PHE A 306 10.16 25.09 -31.59
N TYR A 307 10.75 25.13 -30.38
CA TYR A 307 10.15 25.85 -29.25
C TYR A 307 10.16 27.37 -29.46
N ALA A 308 11.20 27.94 -30.07
CA ALA A 308 11.25 29.37 -30.38
C ALA A 308 10.16 29.81 -31.37
N LYS A 309 9.68 28.91 -32.22
CA LYS A 309 8.57 29.17 -33.14
C LYS A 309 7.21 28.92 -32.49
N LYS A 310 7.06 27.81 -31.76
CA LYS A 310 5.75 27.37 -31.26
C LYS A 310 5.32 28.07 -29.97
N LEU A 311 6.24 28.32 -29.04
CA LEU A 311 5.89 28.95 -27.76
C LEU A 311 5.33 30.37 -27.94
N PRO A 312 5.92 31.25 -28.78
CA PRO A 312 5.33 32.56 -29.05
C PRO A 312 3.94 32.50 -29.70
N ALA A 313 3.69 31.50 -30.55
CA ALA A 313 2.35 31.28 -31.10
C ALA A 313 1.30 30.94 -30.02
N ASN A 314 1.75 30.37 -28.90
CA ASN A 314 0.94 30.08 -27.71
C ASN A 314 0.98 31.19 -26.65
N GLY A 315 1.54 32.37 -26.97
CA GLY A 315 1.55 33.55 -26.09
C GLY A 315 2.67 33.55 -25.05
N TRP A 316 3.72 32.74 -25.22
CA TRP A 316 4.92 32.80 -24.41
C TRP A 316 5.94 33.78 -24.99
N GLU A 317 6.53 34.60 -24.14
CA GLU A 317 7.57 35.55 -24.53
C GLU A 317 8.95 34.97 -24.24
N LYS A 318 9.87 35.02 -25.21
CA LYS A 318 11.23 34.54 -25.02
C LYS A 318 11.98 35.46 -24.06
N GLY A 319 12.61 34.87 -23.04
CA GLY A 319 13.49 35.57 -22.12
C GLY A 319 14.70 36.16 -22.83
N THR A 320 15.21 37.28 -22.32
CA THR A 320 16.41 37.96 -22.84
C THR A 320 17.69 37.47 -22.15
N GLU A 321 17.56 36.60 -21.15
CA GLU A 321 18.65 36.01 -20.39
C GLU A 321 19.50 35.11 -21.30
N ASN A 322 20.83 35.28 -21.27
CA ASN A 322 21.74 34.33 -21.90
C ASN A 322 22.04 33.19 -20.91
N LEU A 323 21.37 32.05 -21.10
CA LEU A 323 21.48 30.88 -20.21
C LEU A 323 22.56 29.88 -20.65
N GLY A 324 23.19 30.10 -21.81
CA GLY A 324 24.15 29.18 -22.42
C GLY A 324 23.59 28.38 -23.59
N ALA A 325 24.47 27.65 -24.27
CA ALA A 325 24.08 26.80 -25.39
C ALA A 325 23.13 25.68 -24.91
N GLY A 326 22.09 25.39 -25.71
CA GLY A 326 21.09 24.38 -25.35
C GLY A 326 20.05 24.85 -24.33
N GLN A 327 20.05 26.10 -23.90
CA GLN A 327 19.11 26.59 -22.89
C GLN A 327 18.30 27.80 -23.38
N ALA A 328 17.02 27.84 -23.02
CA ALA A 328 16.15 28.99 -23.28
C ALA A 328 15.13 29.14 -22.14
N SER A 329 14.76 30.38 -21.83
CA SER A 329 13.63 30.66 -20.94
C SER A 329 12.51 31.38 -21.67
N TYR A 330 11.29 31.16 -21.20
CA TYR A 330 10.10 31.85 -21.68
C TYR A 330 9.19 32.24 -20.52
N THR A 331 8.41 33.30 -20.68
CA THR A 331 7.47 33.79 -19.66
C THR A 331 6.07 33.97 -20.23
N LYS A 332 5.04 33.66 -19.44
CA LYS A 332 3.63 33.89 -19.79
C LYS A 332 2.82 34.16 -18.51
N GLY A 333 2.44 35.43 -18.28
CA GLY A 333 1.78 35.84 -17.04
C GLY A 333 2.73 35.65 -15.84
N ASN A 334 2.28 34.94 -14.80
CA ASN A 334 3.14 34.57 -13.66
C ASN A 334 3.97 33.30 -13.91
N ARG A 335 3.91 32.67 -15.09
CA ARG A 335 4.64 31.41 -15.35
C ARG A 335 5.98 31.66 -16.01
N LYS A 336 7.01 30.90 -15.59
CA LYS A 336 8.30 30.77 -16.26
C LYS A 336 8.49 29.34 -16.76
N LEU A 337 8.88 29.21 -18.02
CA LEU A 337 9.32 27.97 -18.63
C LEU A 337 10.84 28.02 -18.79
N LEU A 338 11.54 26.98 -18.34
CA LEU A 338 12.95 26.74 -18.60
C LEU A 338 13.07 25.50 -19.50
N LEU A 339 13.65 25.70 -20.67
CA LEU A 339 13.97 24.66 -21.65
C LEU A 339 15.47 24.38 -21.57
N ILE A 340 15.82 23.13 -21.37
CA ILE A 340 17.20 22.63 -21.36
C ILE A 340 17.27 21.48 -22.36
N VAL A 341 18.21 21.56 -23.28
CA VAL A 341 18.42 20.58 -24.35
C VAL A 341 19.90 20.19 -24.33
N SER A 342 20.18 18.90 -24.29
CA SER A 342 21.56 18.38 -24.33
C SER A 342 21.67 17.21 -25.28
N ALA A 343 22.80 17.11 -25.98
CA ALA A 343 23.09 15.96 -26.85
C ALA A 343 23.38 14.71 -25.99
N ALA A 344 22.74 13.60 -26.33
CA ALA A 344 22.81 12.32 -25.63
C ALA A 344 22.99 11.16 -26.62
N GLY A 345 24.20 11.02 -27.17
CA GLY A 345 24.51 9.97 -28.16
C GLY A 345 23.94 10.30 -29.54
N GLU A 346 23.05 9.45 -30.06
CA GLU A 346 22.35 9.65 -31.35
C GLU A 346 21.04 10.43 -31.20
N GLU A 347 20.66 10.78 -29.96
CA GLU A 347 19.45 11.53 -29.63
C GLU A 347 19.81 12.78 -28.81
N SER A 348 18.84 13.67 -28.62
CA SER A 348 18.91 14.81 -27.71
C SER A 348 17.94 14.60 -26.55
N SER A 349 18.41 14.86 -25.34
CA SER A 349 17.57 14.89 -24.15
C SER A 349 17.01 16.30 -23.95
N VAL A 350 15.70 16.38 -23.76
CA VAL A 350 14.96 17.62 -23.52
C VAL A 350 14.39 17.59 -22.12
N THR A 351 14.63 18.67 -21.36
CA THR A 351 14.02 18.92 -20.06
C THR A 351 13.29 20.25 -20.10
N ILE A 352 12.01 20.24 -19.74
CA ILE A 352 11.17 21.41 -19.65
C ILE A 352 10.66 21.53 -18.23
N ILE A 353 10.90 22.68 -17.61
CA ILE A 353 10.43 22.98 -16.26
C ILE A 353 9.48 24.18 -16.38
N VAL A 354 8.24 24.02 -15.93
CA VAL A 354 7.25 25.11 -15.83
C VAL A 354 6.94 25.38 -14.37
N GLN A 355 7.12 26.63 -13.95
CA GLN A 355 6.89 27.07 -12.58
C GLN A 355 6.06 28.35 -12.58
N GLU A 356 5.23 28.52 -11.56
CA GLU A 356 4.68 29.82 -11.20
C GLU A 356 5.74 30.64 -10.45
N GLN A 357 5.79 31.94 -10.71
CA GLN A 357 6.69 32.92 -10.08
C GLN A 357 6.05 33.59 -8.88
#